data_AF-A0A133UMW2-F1
#
_entry.id   AF-A0A133UMW2-F1
#
_cell.length_a   1.000
_cell.length_b   1.000
_cell.length_c   1.000
_cell.angle_alpha   90.00
_cell.angle_beta   90.00
_cell.angle_gamma   90.00
#
_symmetry.space_group_name_H-M   'P 1'
#
loop_
_entity.id
_entity.type
_entity.pdbx_description
1 polymer ?
#
loop_
_entity_poly.entity_id
_entity_poly.type
_entity_poly.pdbx_seq_one_letter_code
_entity_poly.pdbx_strand_id
1 'polypeptide(L)'
;MPEDEEDHSDENRSLFERPGKYTERGKRRRIKLLREQLEQVKRELRERRRVHEKVNGDLRNEVDYSERMLDRVKKYGSPEEKDRRKEELRRKIDEFKKERWRERVRAWRDTQDLMREARKLNRALSDLNLRLEDLKDYFDGER
;
A
#
# COMPACT_ATOMS: atom_id res chain seq x y z
N MET A 1 -41.73 -67.50 10.12
CA MET A 1 -40.60 -68.44 9.97
C MET A 1 -40.17 -68.34 8.51
N PRO A 2 -38.90 -68.03 8.24
CA PRO A 2 -38.47 -66.71 7.74
C PRO A 2 -38.14 -66.76 6.22
N GLU A 3 -37.47 -65.82 5.52
CA GLU A 3 -36.50 -64.71 5.81
C GLU A 3 -36.95 -63.45 4.99
N ASP A 4 -36.54 -62.18 5.20
CA ASP A 4 -35.22 -61.52 5.33
C ASP A 4 -34.33 -61.79 4.07
N GLU A 5 -33.74 -60.84 3.33
CA GLU A 5 -33.32 -59.44 3.57
C GLU A 5 -33.38 -58.59 2.27
N GLU A 6 -33.48 -57.26 2.39
CA GLU A 6 -33.37 -56.30 1.27
C GLU A 6 -31.89 -55.99 0.94
N ASP A 7 -31.32 -56.56 -0.13
CA ASP A 7 -29.98 -56.16 -0.62
C ASP A 7 -30.06 -54.90 -1.52
N HIS A 8 -30.42 -53.77 -0.90
CA HIS A 8 -30.14 -52.45 -1.46
C HIS A 8 -28.67 -52.09 -1.25
N SER A 9 -27.81 -52.72 -2.07
CA SER A 9 -26.37 -52.42 -2.11
C SER A 9 -26.09 -50.91 -2.25
N ASP A 10 -25.62 -50.33 -1.16
CA ASP A 10 -25.39 -48.90 -0.99
C ASP A 10 -24.24 -48.43 -1.92
N GLU A 11 -24.58 -47.93 -3.12
CA GLU A 11 -23.63 -47.22 -4.02
C GLU A 11 -23.15 -45.86 -3.46
N ASN A 12 -23.26 -45.64 -2.15
CA ASN A 12 -22.78 -44.44 -1.44
C ASN A 12 -21.26 -44.38 -1.22
N ARG A 13 -20.46 -45.21 -1.93
CA ARG A 13 -19.01 -45.30 -1.76
C ARG A 13 -18.18 -44.22 -2.46
N SER A 14 -18.64 -42.96 -2.45
CA SER A 14 -17.79 -41.79 -2.76
C SER A 14 -18.18 -40.46 -2.08
N LEU A 15 -19.04 -40.46 -1.07
CA LEU A 15 -19.40 -39.22 -0.33
C LEU A 15 -18.40 -38.80 0.77
N PHE A 16 -17.31 -39.56 0.96
CA PHE A 16 -16.15 -39.14 1.76
C PHE A 16 -15.16 -38.24 0.97
N GLU A 17 -15.67 -37.17 0.35
CA GLU A 17 -14.82 -36.05 -0.06
C GLU A 17 -14.28 -35.32 1.18
N ARG A 18 -13.12 -35.80 1.67
CA ARG A 18 -12.42 -35.33 2.89
C ARG A 18 -12.64 -33.82 3.16
N PRO A 19 -13.26 -33.43 4.30
CA PRO A 19 -13.54 -32.03 4.65
C PRO A 19 -12.31 -31.09 4.55
N GLY A 20 -11.10 -31.63 4.76
CA GLY A 20 -9.84 -30.92 4.57
C GLY A 20 -9.63 -30.31 3.18
N LYS A 21 -10.01 -30.99 2.08
CA LYS A 21 -9.71 -30.53 0.70
C LYS A 21 -10.39 -29.20 0.36
N TYR A 22 -11.63 -29.00 0.80
CA TYR A 22 -12.38 -27.76 0.56
C TYR A 22 -11.81 -26.59 1.39
N THR A 23 -11.44 -26.83 2.65
CA THR A 23 -10.83 -25.80 3.50
C THR A 23 -9.46 -25.38 2.97
N GLU A 24 -8.62 -26.33 2.52
CA GLU A 24 -7.29 -26.00 1.99
C GLU A 24 -7.38 -25.21 0.67
N ARG A 25 -8.24 -25.62 -0.27
CA ARG A 25 -8.47 -24.88 -1.53
C ARG A 25 -9.01 -23.47 -1.28
N GLY A 26 -9.86 -23.29 -0.26
CA GLY A 26 -10.34 -22.00 0.22
C GLY A 26 -9.22 -21.12 0.80
N LYS A 27 -8.42 -21.66 1.73
CA LYS A 27 -7.25 -20.99 2.32
C LYS A 27 -6.26 -20.55 1.24
N ARG A 28 -5.89 -21.43 0.29
CA ARG A 28 -5.02 -21.12 -0.86
C ARG A 28 -5.56 -19.98 -1.73
N ARG A 29 -6.87 -19.95 -2.03
CA ARG A 29 -7.52 -18.82 -2.74
C ARG A 29 -7.41 -17.52 -1.95
N ARG A 30 -7.65 -17.54 -0.63
CA ARG A 30 -7.55 -16.35 0.22
C ARG A 30 -6.11 -15.82 0.32
N ILE A 31 -5.13 -16.71 0.39
CA ILE A 31 -3.70 -16.36 0.33
C ILE A 31 -3.35 -15.68 -1.00
N LYS A 32 -3.86 -16.19 -2.14
CA LYS A 32 -3.65 -15.53 -3.45
C LYS A 32 -4.19 -14.10 -3.47
N LEU A 33 -5.45 -13.91 -3.05
CA LEU A 33 -6.09 -12.59 -2.99
C LEU A 33 -5.32 -11.61 -2.09
N LEU A 34 -4.90 -12.04 -0.90
CA LEU A 34 -4.12 -11.20 0.01
C LEU A 34 -2.72 -10.85 -0.54
N ARG A 35 -2.09 -11.74 -1.31
CA ARG A 35 -0.83 -11.45 -2.03
C ARG A 35 -1.04 -10.41 -3.13
N GLU A 36 -2.14 -10.51 -3.88
CA GLU A 36 -2.52 -9.53 -4.92
C GLU A 36 -2.80 -8.15 -4.30
N GLN A 37 -3.55 -8.09 -3.21
CA GLN A 37 -3.77 -6.86 -2.43
C GLN A 37 -2.46 -6.26 -1.89
N LEU A 38 -1.56 -7.08 -1.35
CA LEU A 38 -0.26 -6.61 -0.87
C LEU A 38 0.60 -6.02 -2.01
N GLU A 39 0.60 -6.62 -3.19
CA GLU A 39 1.34 -6.10 -4.34
C GLU A 39 0.70 -4.81 -4.90
N GLN A 40 -0.62 -4.69 -4.84
CA GLN A 40 -1.32 -3.43 -5.13
C GLN A 40 -0.88 -2.31 -4.18
N VAL A 41 -0.89 -2.53 -2.87
CA VAL A 41 -0.42 -1.53 -1.88
C VAL A 41 1.07 -1.18 -2.09
N LYS A 42 1.93 -2.14 -2.44
CA LYS A 42 3.34 -1.88 -2.81
C LYS A 42 3.50 -1.10 -4.12
N ARG A 43 2.59 -1.27 -5.08
CA ARG A 43 2.57 -0.49 -6.32
C ARG A 43 2.15 0.95 -6.03
N GLU A 44 1.07 1.13 -5.28
CA GLU A 44 0.57 2.44 -4.88
C GLU A 44 1.60 3.22 -4.05
N LEU A 45 2.31 2.58 -3.13
CA LEU A 45 3.39 3.22 -2.36
C LEU A 45 4.53 3.73 -3.27
N ARG A 46 4.88 2.99 -4.33
CA ARG A 46 5.86 3.44 -5.34
C ARG A 46 5.32 4.61 -6.17
N GLU A 47 4.03 4.59 -6.50
CA GLU A 47 3.39 5.62 -7.31
C GLU A 47 3.21 6.93 -6.54
N ARG A 48 2.60 6.91 -5.35
CA ARG A 48 2.48 8.10 -4.48
C ARG A 48 3.85 8.71 -4.16
N ARG A 49 4.88 7.88 -3.90
CA ARG A 49 6.25 8.38 -3.71
C ARG A 49 6.73 9.20 -4.91
N ARG A 50 6.53 8.72 -6.15
CA ARG A 50 6.92 9.46 -7.38
C ARG A 50 6.14 10.77 -7.52
N VAL A 51 4.84 10.78 -7.18
CA VAL A 51 4.02 12.00 -7.20
C VAL A 51 4.56 13.04 -6.23
N HIS A 52 4.76 12.68 -4.96
CA HIS A 52 5.30 13.61 -3.95
C HIS A 52 6.74 14.06 -4.26
N GLU A 53 7.57 13.18 -4.82
CA GLU A 53 8.94 13.49 -5.25
C GLU A 53 8.94 14.52 -6.39
N LYS A 54 8.04 14.36 -7.38
CA LYS A 54 7.83 15.35 -8.44
C LYS A 54 7.37 16.70 -7.87
N VAL A 55 6.29 16.73 -7.08
CA VAL A 55 5.74 17.99 -6.52
C VAL A 55 6.77 18.73 -5.66
N ASN A 56 7.53 18.02 -4.82
CA ASN A 56 8.62 18.62 -4.03
C ASN A 56 9.80 19.09 -4.90
N GLY A 57 10.03 18.48 -6.07
CA GLY A 57 10.97 18.96 -7.09
C GLY A 57 10.49 20.24 -7.76
N ASP A 58 9.24 20.29 -8.21
CA ASP A 58 8.62 21.45 -8.84
C ASP A 58 8.61 22.66 -7.88
N LEU A 59 8.18 22.46 -6.62
CA LEU A 59 8.22 23.49 -5.56
C LEU A 59 9.65 23.96 -5.23
N ARG A 60 10.66 23.08 -5.34
CA ARG A 60 12.06 23.49 -5.17
C ARG A 60 12.51 24.39 -6.33
N ASN A 61 12.18 24.03 -7.56
CA ASN A 61 12.55 24.83 -8.74
C ASN A 61 11.92 26.23 -8.68
N GLU A 62 10.67 26.33 -8.22
CA GLU A 62 9.98 27.62 -8.01
C GLU A 62 10.62 28.49 -6.92
N VAL A 63 11.11 27.89 -5.82
CA VAL A 63 11.92 28.60 -4.80
C VAL A 63 13.23 29.08 -5.42
N ASP A 64 13.99 28.19 -6.06
CA ASP A 64 15.30 28.51 -6.65
C ASP A 64 15.17 29.61 -7.73
N TYR A 65 14.09 29.59 -8.53
CA TYR A 65 13.76 30.65 -9.50
C TYR A 65 13.45 31.98 -8.80
N SER A 66 12.58 31.96 -7.78
CA SER A 66 12.15 33.16 -7.07
C SER A 66 13.32 33.81 -6.29
N GLU A 67 14.23 33.01 -5.74
CA GLU A 67 15.46 33.48 -5.09
C GLU A 67 16.43 34.13 -6.09
N ARG A 68 16.63 33.53 -7.29
CA ARG A 68 17.41 34.15 -8.38
C ARG A 68 16.80 35.48 -8.85
N MET A 69 15.48 35.56 -8.94
CA MET A 69 14.77 36.79 -9.30
C MET A 69 14.92 37.86 -8.21
N LEU A 70 14.81 37.48 -6.93
CA LEU A 70 15.04 38.38 -5.81
C LEU A 70 16.47 38.96 -5.83
N ASP A 71 17.47 38.16 -6.15
CA ASP A 71 18.85 38.63 -6.26
C ASP A 71 19.09 39.53 -7.48
N ARG A 72 18.41 39.30 -8.61
CA ARG A 72 18.41 40.25 -9.73
C ARG A 72 17.80 41.60 -9.32
N VAL A 73 16.67 41.60 -8.61
CA VAL A 73 16.02 42.83 -8.12
C VAL A 73 16.91 43.56 -7.11
N LYS A 74 17.60 42.86 -6.20
CA LYS A 74 18.58 43.47 -5.29
C LYS A 74 19.71 44.18 -6.06
N LYS A 75 20.30 43.51 -7.06
CA LYS A 75 21.46 44.01 -7.82
C LYS A 75 21.10 45.14 -8.80
N TYR A 76 20.04 44.95 -9.59
CA TYR A 76 19.76 45.78 -10.77
C TYR A 76 18.42 46.52 -10.73
N GLY A 77 17.57 46.28 -9.71
CA GLY A 77 16.26 46.93 -9.62
C GLY A 77 16.35 48.44 -9.35
N SER A 78 15.45 49.19 -10.00
CA SER A 78 15.22 50.63 -9.78
C SER A 78 14.86 50.91 -8.31
N PRO A 79 15.28 52.04 -7.70
CA PRO A 79 14.96 52.38 -6.32
C PRO A 79 13.47 52.33 -5.97
N GLU A 80 12.60 52.84 -6.84
CA GLU A 80 11.15 53.01 -6.56
C GLU A 80 10.40 51.67 -6.53
N GLU A 81 10.71 50.73 -7.42
CA GLU A 81 10.06 49.41 -7.45
C GLU A 81 10.74 48.39 -6.52
N LYS A 82 11.96 48.67 -6.06
CA LYS A 82 12.85 47.69 -5.43
C LYS A 82 12.22 47.01 -4.22
N ASP A 83 11.62 47.78 -3.31
CA ASP A 83 11.25 47.26 -2.00
C ASP A 83 9.92 46.51 -2.03
N ARG A 84 8.92 47.02 -2.75
CA ARG A 84 7.69 46.28 -3.04
C ARG A 84 8.00 44.95 -3.75
N ARG A 85 8.84 44.98 -4.79
CA ARG A 85 9.13 43.77 -5.57
C ARG A 85 9.97 42.74 -4.80
N LYS A 86 10.90 43.20 -3.94
CA LYS A 86 11.61 42.32 -2.98
C LYS A 86 10.64 41.66 -2.01
N GLU A 87 9.67 42.40 -1.49
CA GLU A 87 8.72 41.88 -0.51
C GLU A 87 7.77 40.86 -1.14
N GLU A 88 7.21 41.15 -2.32
CA GLU A 88 6.42 40.19 -3.12
C GLU A 88 7.19 38.87 -3.33
N LEU A 89 8.45 38.95 -3.75
CA LEU A 89 9.29 37.76 -3.97
C LEU A 89 9.61 37.01 -2.68
N ARG A 90 9.88 37.71 -1.56
CA ARG A 90 10.08 37.09 -0.24
C ARG A 90 8.84 36.33 0.22
N ARG A 91 7.65 36.95 0.12
CA ARG A 91 6.37 36.31 0.45
C ARG A 91 6.15 35.05 -0.39
N LYS A 92 6.38 35.11 -1.71
CA LYS A 92 6.26 33.96 -2.63
C LYS A 92 7.23 32.82 -2.26
N ILE A 93 8.49 33.15 -1.92
CA ILE A 93 9.49 32.17 -1.45
C ILE A 93 9.03 31.47 -0.16
N ASP A 94 8.50 32.23 0.80
CA ASP A 94 8.02 31.68 2.08
C ASP A 94 6.74 30.84 1.90
N GLU A 95 5.86 31.21 0.98
CA GLU A 95 4.69 30.41 0.58
C GLU A 95 5.12 29.06 0.01
N PHE A 96 6.01 29.03 -0.99
CA PHE A 96 6.52 27.77 -1.53
C PHE A 96 7.27 26.92 -0.49
N LYS A 97 8.02 27.55 0.43
CA LYS A 97 8.65 26.83 1.55
C LYS A 97 7.63 26.21 2.50
N LYS A 98 6.53 26.92 2.81
CA LYS A 98 5.39 26.40 3.60
C LYS A 98 4.65 25.27 2.88
N GLU A 99 4.40 25.41 1.58
CA GLU A 99 3.76 24.36 0.77
C GLU A 99 4.62 23.11 0.68
N ARG A 100 5.93 23.26 0.45
CA ARG A 100 6.88 22.15 0.44
C ARG A 100 6.98 21.44 1.78
N TRP A 101 6.83 22.17 2.90
CA TRP A 101 6.67 21.54 4.22
C TRP A 101 5.36 20.75 4.34
N ARG A 102 4.22 21.35 3.96
CA ARG A 102 2.90 20.67 3.96
C ARG A 102 2.93 19.39 3.11
N GLU A 103 3.59 19.45 1.95
CA GLU A 103 3.70 18.32 1.03
C GLU A 103 4.57 17.19 1.60
N ARG A 104 5.69 17.51 2.25
CA ARG A 104 6.47 16.52 3.01
C ARG A 104 5.66 15.85 4.12
N VAL A 105 4.80 16.61 4.82
CA VAL A 105 3.91 16.07 5.86
C VAL A 105 2.84 15.15 5.26
N ARG A 106 2.23 15.52 4.14
CA ARG A 106 1.29 14.66 3.38
C ARG A 106 1.96 13.37 2.94
N ALA A 107 3.08 13.47 2.22
CA ALA A 107 3.85 12.33 1.73
C ALA A 107 4.23 11.35 2.85
N TRP A 108 4.61 11.87 4.02
CA TRP A 108 4.89 11.05 5.19
C TRP A 108 3.64 10.31 5.73
N ARG A 109 2.50 11.00 5.85
CA ARG A 109 1.23 10.39 6.30
C ARG A 109 0.76 9.29 5.34
N ASP A 110 0.68 9.60 4.05
CA ASP A 110 0.31 8.67 2.98
C ASP A 110 1.21 7.41 3.01
N THR A 111 2.51 7.60 3.16
CA THR A 111 3.46 6.49 3.30
C THR A 111 3.20 5.67 4.56
N GLN A 112 2.95 6.31 5.71
CA GLN A 112 2.66 5.59 6.96
C GLN A 112 1.37 4.78 6.90
N ASP A 113 0.32 5.30 6.26
CA ASP A 113 -0.96 4.60 6.16
C ASP A 113 -0.88 3.41 5.20
N LEU A 114 -0.24 3.54 4.03
CA LEU A 114 0.05 2.40 3.16
C LEU A 114 0.98 1.36 3.84
N MET A 115 1.97 1.79 4.63
CA MET A 115 2.80 0.86 5.41
C MET A 115 2.03 0.18 6.55
N ARG A 116 1.03 0.84 7.16
CA ARG A 116 0.13 0.22 8.15
C ARG A 116 -0.73 -0.86 7.48
N GLU A 117 -1.28 -0.58 6.31
CA GLU A 117 -2.06 -1.54 5.53
C GLU A 117 -1.22 -2.75 5.09
N ALA A 118 -0.04 -2.52 4.50
CA ALA A 118 0.89 -3.59 4.12
C ALA A 118 1.27 -4.49 5.31
N ARG A 119 1.43 -3.93 6.52
CA ARG A 119 1.67 -4.70 7.75
C ARG A 119 0.44 -5.54 8.17
N LYS A 120 -0.79 -5.02 8.02
CA LYS A 120 -2.01 -5.79 8.28
C LYS A 120 -2.16 -6.97 7.31
N LEU A 121 -1.95 -6.72 6.01
CA LEU A 121 -2.01 -7.75 4.97
C LEU A 121 -0.93 -8.83 5.16
N ASN A 122 0.30 -8.44 5.50
CA ASN A 122 1.38 -9.39 5.83
C ASN A 122 1.04 -10.28 7.03
N ARG A 123 0.47 -9.72 8.11
CA ARG A 123 0.03 -10.52 9.27
C ARG A 123 -1.05 -11.54 8.87
N ALA A 124 -2.10 -11.09 8.17
CA ALA A 124 -3.15 -11.97 7.69
C ALA A 124 -2.64 -13.07 6.73
N LEU A 125 -1.60 -12.79 5.93
CA LEU A 125 -0.90 -13.79 5.12
C LEU A 125 -0.12 -14.79 5.97
N SER A 126 0.67 -14.33 6.93
CA SER A 126 1.42 -15.19 7.85
C SER A 126 0.49 -16.12 8.63
N ASP A 127 -0.57 -15.58 9.25
CA ASP A 127 -1.55 -16.35 10.02
C ASP A 127 -2.24 -17.42 9.16
N LEU A 128 -2.52 -17.13 7.89
CA LEU A 128 -3.13 -18.09 6.96
C LEU A 128 -2.14 -19.13 6.42
N ASN A 129 -0.85 -18.79 6.29
CA ASN A 129 0.18 -19.75 5.90
C ASN A 129 0.45 -20.75 7.05
N LEU A 130 0.61 -20.26 8.29
CA LEU A 130 0.78 -21.10 9.48
C LEU A 130 -0.38 -22.09 9.63
N ARG A 131 -1.63 -21.59 9.61
CA ARG A 131 -2.85 -22.42 9.61
C ARG A 131 -3.03 -23.32 8.37
N LEU A 132 -2.14 -23.26 7.39
CA LEU A 132 -2.08 -24.16 6.24
C LEU A 132 -0.97 -25.20 6.41
N GLU A 133 0.15 -24.84 7.04
CA GLU A 133 1.21 -25.75 7.49
C GLU A 133 0.70 -26.67 8.60
N ASP A 134 0.13 -26.14 9.68
CA ASP A 134 -0.49 -26.93 10.78
C ASP A 134 -1.50 -27.98 10.23
N LEU A 135 -2.20 -27.64 9.15
CA LEU A 135 -3.22 -28.49 8.54
C LEU A 135 -2.59 -29.62 7.68
N LYS A 136 -1.40 -29.40 7.11
CA LYS A 136 -0.68 -30.45 6.37
C LYS A 136 -0.05 -31.42 7.36
N ASP A 137 0.63 -30.91 8.38
CA ASP A 137 1.31 -31.71 9.39
C ASP A 137 0.32 -32.64 10.10
N TYR A 138 -0.92 -32.17 10.36
CA TYR A 138 -2.02 -33.01 10.85
C TYR A 138 -2.34 -34.20 9.91
N PHE A 139 -2.45 -33.98 8.60
CA PHE A 139 -2.82 -35.05 7.64
C PHE A 139 -1.65 -35.92 7.20
N ASP A 140 -0.41 -35.44 7.32
CA ASP A 140 0.80 -36.19 7.02
C ASP A 140 1.27 -37.04 8.22
N GLY A 141 0.87 -36.68 9.46
CA GLY A 141 1.09 -37.48 10.67
C GLY A 141 0.07 -38.61 10.92
N GLU A 142 -1.02 -38.69 10.14
CA GLU A 142 -2.02 -39.78 10.17
C GLU A 142 -1.71 -40.91 9.14
N ARG A 143 -0.44 -41.07 8.71
CA ARG A 143 0.00 -42.03 7.68
C ARG A 143 1.06 -43.03 8.15
#